data_AF-A0A1Y6C2L8-F1
#
_entry.id   AF-A0A1Y6C2L8-F1
#
_cell.length_a   1.000
_cell.length_b   1.000
_cell.length_c   1.000
_cell.angle_alpha   90.00
_cell.angle_beta   90.00
_cell.angle_gamma   90.00
#
_symmetry.space_group_name_H-M   'P 1'
#
loop_
_entity.id
_entity.type
_entity.pdbx_description
1 polymer ?
#
loop_
_entity_poly.entity_id
_entity_poly.type
_entity_poly.pdbx_seq_one_letter_code
_entity_poly.pdbx_strand_id
1 'polypeptide(L)' 'MLYLHSLKDAAEKYQVAIHAFVLMTNHVHLLVTPSDNTGAGRMMQAQGRKYVQYFNFTYERTGTL' A
#
# COMPACT_ATOMS: atom_id res chain seq x y z
N MET A 1 -8.07 10.16 0.29
CA MET A 1 -6.69 10.02 -0.23
C MET A 1 -6.56 8.66 -0.88
N LEU A 2 -6.13 8.58 -2.15
CA LEU A 2 -6.03 7.30 -2.88
C LEU A 2 -5.16 6.26 -2.14
N TYR A 3 -4.04 6.69 -1.55
CA TYR A 3 -3.10 5.83 -0.84
C TYR A 3 -3.76 4.99 0.27
N LEU A 4 -4.48 5.62 1.20
CA LEU A 4 -5.11 4.89 2.30
C LEU A 4 -6.26 3.99 1.83
N HIS A 5 -6.97 4.40 0.78
CA HIS A 5 -8.02 3.57 0.18
C HIS A 5 -7.44 2.31 -0.45
N SER A 6 -6.40 2.44 -1.28
CA SER A 6 -5.73 1.30 -1.89
C SER A 6 -5.04 0.39 -0.86
N LEU A 7 -4.52 0.96 0.24
CA LEU A 7 -3.94 0.20 1.34
C LEU A 7 -5.00 -0.65 2.04
N LYS A 8 -6.18 -0.05 2.31
CA LYS A 8 -7.31 -0.76 2.92
C LYS A 8 -7.78 -1.92 2.04
N ASP A 9 -8.00 -1.68 0.74
CA ASP A 9 -8.39 -2.75 -0.20
C ASP A 9 -7.37 -3.90 -0.23
N ALA A 10 -6.08 -3.56 -0.22
CA ALA A 10 -5.01 -4.55 -0.22
C ALA A 10 -5.00 -5.34 1.09
N ALA A 11 -5.18 -4.68 2.23
CA ALA A 11 -5.22 -5.31 3.54
C ALA A 11 -6.39 -6.30 3.65
N GLU A 12 -7.58 -5.92 3.20
CA GLU A 12 -8.75 -6.80 3.13
C GLU A 12 -8.49 -7.99 2.20
N LYS A 13 -7.98 -7.74 0.99
CA LYS A 13 -7.70 -8.79 0.00
C LYS A 13 -6.68 -9.82 0.48
N TYR A 14 -5.66 -9.40 1.21
CA TYR A 14 -4.56 -10.27 1.68
C TYR A 14 -4.66 -10.62 3.16
N GLN A 15 -5.81 -10.37 3.80
CA GLN A 15 -6.10 -10.75 5.17
C GLN A 15 -5.05 -10.23 6.17
N VAL A 16 -4.76 -8.94 6.07
CA VAL A 16 -3.84 -8.22 6.95
C VAL A 16 -4.63 -7.25 7.82
N ALA A 17 -4.59 -7.44 9.13
CA ALA A 17 -5.14 -6.49 10.08
C ALA A 17 -4.21 -5.27 10.20
N ILE A 18 -4.77 -4.07 10.04
CA ILE A 18 -4.05 -2.80 10.27
C ILE A 18 -4.45 -2.26 11.64
N HIS A 19 -3.49 -2.12 12.54
CA HIS A 19 -3.72 -1.61 13.90
C HIS A 19 -3.46 -0.11 14.00
N ALA A 20 -2.45 0.39 13.28
CA ALA A 20 -2.10 1.80 13.25
C ALA A 20 -1.34 2.15 11.96
N PHE A 21 -1.40 3.42 11.58
CA PHE A 21 -0.59 3.98 10.49
C PHE A 21 -0.19 5.43 10.77
N VAL A 22 0.96 5.84 10.26
CA VAL A 22 1.42 7.23 10.25
C VAL A 22 1.89 7.59 8.84
N LEU A 23 1.39 8.70 8.32
CA LEU A 23 1.83 9.27 7.04
C LEU A 23 2.84 10.37 7.31
N MET A 24 4.08 10.16 6.87
CA MET A 24 5.12 11.19 6.86
C MET A 24 5.23 11.76 5.44
N THR A 25 5.97 12.85 5.27
CA THR A 25 6.19 13.47 3.96
C THR A 25 7.04 12.62 3.01
N ASN A 26 7.83 11.68 3.53
CA ASN A 26 8.78 10.86 2.77
C ASN A 26 8.63 9.34 2.96
N HIS A 27 7.86 8.87 3.95
CA HIS A 27 7.63 7.45 4.19
C HIS A 27 6.35 7.21 5.00
N VAL A 28 6.01 5.95 5.24
CA VAL A 28 4.90 5.56 6.10
C VAL A 28 5.36 4.56 7.15
N HIS A 29 4.71 4.57 8.30
CA HIS A 29 4.80 3.51 9.30
C HIS A 29 3.48 2.76 9.36
N LEU A 30 3.54 1.42 9.38
CA LEU A 30 2.38 0.54 9.47
C LEU A 30 2.60 -0.48 10.59
N LEU A 31 1.65 -0.56 11.52
CA LEU A 31 1.58 -1.65 12.50
C LEU A 31 0.50 -2.63 12.05
N VAL A 32 0.91 -3.85 11.70
CA VAL A 32 0.02 -4.82 11.05
C VAL A 32 0.22 -6.24 11.57
N THR A 33 -0.82 -7.06 11.44
CA THR A 33 -0.76 -8.51 11.67
C THR A 33 -1.31 -9.24 10.45
N PRO A 34 -0.48 -9.92 9.64
CA PRO A 34 -0.95 -10.75 8.55
C PRO A 34 -1.47 -12.10 9.05
N SER A 35 -2.49 -12.65 8.39
CA SER A 35 -3.00 -14.00 8.71
C SER A 35 -2.05 -15.14 8.30
N ASP A 36 -1.11 -14.85 7.40
CA ASP A 36 -0.07 -15.79 6.94
C ASP A 36 1.26 -15.09 6.69
N ASN A 37 2.35 -15.87 6.56
CA ASN A 37 3.72 -15.37 6.41
C ASN A 37 3.97 -14.51 5.16
N THR A 38 3.04 -14.50 4.20
CA THR A 38 3.17 -13.80 2.92
C THR A 38 2.20 -12.63 2.77
N GLY A 39 1.18 -12.52 3.63
CA GLY A 39 0.10 -11.54 3.54
C GLY A 39 0.61 -10.10 3.53
N ALA A 40 1.54 -9.78 4.44
CA ALA A 40 2.14 -8.45 4.52
C ALA A 40 2.90 -8.08 3.23
N GLY A 41 3.70 -9.00 2.68
CA GLY A 41 4.43 -8.79 1.43
C GLY A 41 3.50 -8.60 0.23
N ARG A 42 2.45 -9.42 0.12
CA ARG A 42 1.44 -9.31 -0.94
C ARG A 42 0.64 -8.01 -0.86
N MET A 43 0.25 -7.60 0.35
CA MET A 43 -0.40 -6.32 0.62
C MET A 43 0.47 -5.15 0.15
N MET A 44 1.74 -5.12 0.57
CA MET A 44 2.66 -4.03 0.20
C MET A 44 2.94 -3.99 -1.31
N GLN A 45 3.07 -5.15 -1.96
CA GLN A 45 3.26 -5.21 -3.41
C GLN A 45 2.04 -4.64 -4.17
N ALA A 46 0.82 -5.00 -3.76
CA ALA A 46 -0.39 -4.48 -4.37
C ALA A 46 -0.55 -2.97 -4.15
N GLN A 47 -0.22 -2.50 -2.94
CA GLN A 47 -0.22 -1.08 -2.61
C GLN A 47 0.77 -0.29 -3.48
N GLY A 48 2.01 -0.77 -3.60
CA GLY A 48 3.03 -0.14 -4.43
C GLY A 48 2.62 -0.06 -5.89
N ARG A 49 2.05 -1.13 -6.46
CA ARG A 49 1.57 -1.14 -7.86
C ARG A 49 0.48 -0.09 -8.12
N LYS A 50 -0.55 -0.03 -7.26
CA LYS A 50 -1.61 0.98 -7.38
C LYS A 50 -1.05 2.40 -7.24
N TYR A 51 -0.13 2.62 -6.31
CA TYR A 51 0.46 3.94 -6.09
C TYR A 51 1.36 4.39 -7.26
N VAL A 52 2.25 3.53 -7.74
CA VAL A 52 3.12 3.82 -8.90
C VAL A 52 2.27 4.14 -10.13
N GLN A 53 1.22 3.34 -10.39
CA GLN A 53 0.31 3.60 -11.51
C GLN A 53 -0.36 4.97 -11.40
N TYR A 54 -0.90 5.30 -10.23
CA TYR A 54 -1.51 6.61 -9.99
C TYR A 54 -0.54 7.76 -10.17
N PHE A 55 0.67 7.64 -9.60
CA PHE A 55 1.70 8.67 -9.71
C PHE A 55 2.08 8.87 -11.18
N ASN A 56 2.38 7.79 -11.88
CA ASN A 56 2.72 7.82 -13.30
C ASN A 56 1.61 8.46 -14.15
N PHE A 57 0.35 8.11 -13.90
CA PHE A 57 -0.78 8.73 -14.59
C PHE A 57 -0.91 10.22 -14.27
N THR A 58 -0.75 10.60 -13.00
CA THR A 58 -0.90 11.98 -12.52
C THR A 58 0.19 12.91 -13.05
N TYR A 59 1.40 12.40 -13.22
CA TYR A 59 2.58 13.16 -13.65
C TYR A 59 3.01 12.87 -15.09
N GLU A 60 2.18 12.17 -15.88
CA GLU A 60 2.46 11.79 -17.27
C GLU A 60 3.80 11.03 -17.44
N ARG A 61 4.17 10.21 -16.45
CA ARG A 61 5.38 9.39 -16.44
C ARG A 61 5.06 7.92 -16.70
N THR A 62 6.08 7.15 -17.06
CA THR A 62 6.03 5.69 -17.15
C THR A 62 7.24 5.07 -16.43
N GLY A 63 7.14 3.80 -16.03
CA GLY A 63 8.23 3.07 -15.36
C GLY A 63 8.04 2.90 -13.85
N THR A 64 9.12 2.52 -13.15
CA THR A 64 9.14 2.33 -11.70
C THR A 64 9.41 3.64 -10.96
N LEU A 65 9.03 3.70 -9.68
CA LEU A 65 9.44 4.74 -8.75
C LEU A 65 10.63 4.29 -7.91
#